data_AF-A0A1L5L3S8-F1
#
_entry.id   AF-A0A1L5L3S8-F1
#
_cell.length_a   1.000
_cell.length_b   1.000
_cell.length_c   1.000
_cell.angle_alpha   90.00
_cell.angle_beta   90.00
_cell.angle_gamma   90.00
#
_symmetry.space_group_name_H-M   'P 1'
#
loop_
_entity.id
_entity.type
_entity.pdbx_description
1 polymer ?
#
loop_
_entity_poly.entity_id
_entity_poly.type
_entity_poly.pdbx_seq_one_letter_code
_entity_poly.pdbx_strand_id
1 'polypeptide(L)'
;MRKRGSKGGGAQRSIQVHLVVNEEEAGMIRSAAKKRNQTVSLTIIEAVKLLEGSLYVEEEEHDSPTVQALKEIEYQLRRIGRNVNQIAHNANREMNATIEDEASASYAVRQCRELIDHLDTVIERSGND
;
A
#
# COMPACT_ATOMS: atom_id res chain seq x y z
N MET A 1 22.72 25.17 6.25
CA MET A 1 21.79 24.26 6.96
C MET A 1 21.00 23.48 5.93
N ARG A 2 21.16 22.14 5.86
CA ARG A 2 20.42 21.28 4.93
C ARG A 2 18.96 21.18 5.37
N LYS A 3 18.02 21.70 4.58
CA LYS A 3 16.58 21.42 4.74
C LYS A 3 16.38 19.91 4.58
N ARG A 4 16.01 19.22 5.67
CA ARG A 4 15.47 17.86 5.58
C ARG A 4 14.19 17.95 4.77
N GLY A 5 14.21 17.42 3.55
CA GLY A 5 13.00 17.26 2.75
C GLY A 5 12.04 16.38 3.53
N SER A 6 10.94 16.97 3.97
CA SER A 6 9.79 16.22 4.47
C SER A 6 9.35 15.30 3.34
N LYS A 7 9.42 13.98 3.55
CA LYS A 7 8.76 12.99 2.68
C LYS A 7 7.26 13.25 2.75
N GLY A 8 6.77 14.14 1.88
CA GLY A 8 5.36 14.37 1.64
C GLY A 8 4.80 13.16 0.91
N GLY A 9 4.30 12.20 1.66
CA GLY A 9 3.64 11.00 1.12
C GLY A 9 2.36 10.63 1.88
N GLY A 10 1.88 11.50 2.76
CA GLY A 10 0.56 11.34 3.39
C GLY A 10 -0.52 11.95 2.51
N ALA A 11 -1.69 11.31 2.46
CA ALA A 11 -2.86 11.88 1.81
C ALA A 11 -3.12 13.31 2.31
N GLN A 12 -3.38 14.22 1.36
CA GLN A 12 -3.58 15.63 1.66
C GLN A 12 -4.87 15.79 2.48
N ARG A 13 -4.77 16.44 3.65
CA ARG A 13 -5.94 16.71 4.51
C ARG A 13 -6.78 17.81 3.88
N SER A 14 -8.05 17.53 3.62
CA SER A 14 -9.03 18.47 3.05
C SER A 14 -9.86 19.19 4.11
N ILE A 15 -9.85 18.72 5.36
CA ILE A 15 -10.68 19.24 6.46
C ILE A 15 -9.77 19.84 7.54
N GLN A 16 -10.16 21.02 8.03
CA GLN A 16 -9.53 21.69 9.16
C GLN A 16 -10.50 21.71 10.35
N VAL A 17 -10.03 21.26 11.51
CA VAL A 17 -10.78 21.27 12.77
C VAL A 17 -10.03 22.13 13.77
N HIS A 18 -10.76 23.04 14.43
CA HIS A 18 -10.24 23.87 15.51
C HIS A 18 -10.65 23.28 16.86
N LEU A 19 -9.68 22.95 17.71
CA LEU A 19 -9.93 22.50 19.08
C LEU A 19 -9.53 23.61 20.05
N VAL A 20 -10.43 23.92 20.98
CA VAL A 20 -10.15 24.80 22.11
C VAL A 20 -9.83 23.92 23.30
N VAL A 21 -8.69 24.18 23.93
CA VAL A 21 -8.17 23.43 25.08
C VAL A 21 -7.65 24.41 26.12
N ASN A 22 -7.64 24.00 27.38
CA ASN A 22 -7.01 24.78 28.44
C ASN A 22 -5.48 24.60 28.44
N GLU A 23 -4.75 25.36 29.27
CA GLU A 23 -3.28 25.29 29.28
C GLU A 23 -2.71 23.97 29.81
N GLU A 24 -3.41 23.31 30.74
CA GLU A 24 -3.01 22.00 31.26
C GLU A 24 -3.12 20.93 30.17
N GLU A 25 -4.26 20.87 29.48
CA GLU A 25 -4.51 20.00 28.32
C GLU A 25 -3.52 20.28 27.20
N ALA A 26 -3.28 21.54 26.86
CA ALA A 26 -2.29 21.93 25.86
C ALA A 26 -0.88 21.47 26.27
N GLY A 27 -0.53 21.58 27.56
CA GLY A 27 0.71 21.06 28.13
C GLY A 27 0.86 19.55 27.98
N MET A 28 -0.19 18.79 28.29
CA MET A 28 -0.22 17.33 28.14
C MET A 28 -0.06 16.92 26.67
N ILE A 29 -0.83 17.52 25.77
CA ILE A 29 -0.80 17.22 24.33
C ILE A 29 0.59 17.50 23.75
N ARG A 30 1.19 18.65 24.06
CA ARG A 30 2.56 19.01 23.62
C ARG A 30 3.59 18.01 24.13
N SER A 31 3.46 17.59 25.39
CA SER A 31 4.38 16.62 26.01
C SER A 31 4.28 15.24 25.36
N ALA A 32 3.06 14.77 25.07
CA ALA A 32 2.82 13.52 24.36
C ALA A 32 3.40 13.54 22.95
N ALA A 33 3.16 14.62 22.19
CA ALA A 33 3.71 14.81 20.85
C ALA A 33 5.25 14.84 20.87
N LYS A 34 5.85 15.52 21.85
CA LYS A 34 7.30 15.56 22.04
C LYS A 34 7.88 14.18 22.35
N LYS A 35 7.23 13.41 23.23
CA LYS A 35 7.66 12.03 23.58
C LYS A 35 7.68 11.10 22.36
N ARG A 36 6.75 11.30 21.42
CA ARG A 36 6.65 10.53 20.16
C ARG A 36 7.45 11.14 19.00
N ASN A 37 8.11 12.28 19.20
CA ASN A 37 8.79 13.03 18.13
C ASN A 37 7.87 13.34 16.92
N GLN A 38 6.61 13.68 17.20
CA GLN A 38 5.55 13.94 16.23
C GLN A 38 5.00 15.37 16.37
N THR A 39 4.21 15.81 15.40
CA THR A 39 3.44 17.05 15.53
C THR A 39 2.23 16.85 16.44
N VAL A 40 1.79 17.92 17.09
CA VAL A 40 0.56 17.93 17.90
C VAL A 40 -0.63 17.41 17.08
N SER A 41 -0.79 17.88 15.85
CA SER A 41 -1.89 17.46 14.97
C SER A 41 -1.86 15.96 14.65
N LEU A 42 -0.68 15.40 14.37
CA LEU A 42 -0.58 13.95 14.11
C LEU A 42 -0.90 13.14 15.36
N THR A 43 -0.39 13.56 16.52
CA THR A 43 -0.62 12.90 17.81
C THR A 43 -2.12 12.88 18.16
N ILE A 44 -2.83 13.99 17.93
CA ILE A 44 -4.28 14.07 18.17
C ILE A 44 -5.04 13.14 17.22
N ILE A 45 -4.71 13.16 15.92
CA ILE A 45 -5.39 12.31 14.94
C ILE A 45 -5.19 10.83 15.26
N GLU A 46 -3.96 10.42 15.61
CA GLU A 46 -3.68 9.05 16.02
C GLU A 46 -4.44 8.67 17.31
N ALA A 47 -4.51 9.57 18.29
CA ALA A 47 -5.28 9.32 19.51
C ALA A 47 -6.79 9.16 19.22
N VAL A 48 -7.36 9.98 18.33
CA VAL A 48 -8.76 9.85 17.90
C VAL A 48 -8.97 8.54 17.15
N LYS A 49 -8.11 8.21 16.18
CA LYS A 49 -8.16 6.93 15.45
C LYS A 49 -8.04 5.71 16.39
N LEU A 50 -7.23 5.81 17.44
CA LEU A 50 -7.12 4.77 18.46
C LEU A 50 -8.41 4.62 19.28
N LEU A 51 -9.03 5.74 19.67
CA LEU A 51 -10.29 5.76 20.40
C LEU A 51 -11.46 5.24 19.56
N GLU A 52 -11.48 5.57 18.28
CA GLU A 52 -12.46 5.05 17.30
C GLU A 52 -12.16 3.60 16.87
N GLY A 53 -11.07 3.01 17.36
CA GLY A 53 -10.61 1.68 16.96
C GLY A 53 -10.02 1.60 15.55
N SER A 54 -10.12 2.66 14.74
CA SER A 54 -9.69 2.68 13.34
C SER A 54 -8.19 2.47 13.15
N LEU A 55 -7.32 2.90 14.07
CA LEU A 55 -5.87 2.66 13.92
C LEU A 55 -5.53 1.16 14.04
N TYR A 56 -6.17 0.47 14.99
CA TYR A 56 -5.97 -0.96 15.18
C TYR A 56 -6.51 -1.77 14.00
N VAL A 57 -7.68 -1.40 13.48
CA VAL A 57 -8.26 -2.04 12.28
C VAL A 57 -7.37 -1.83 11.05
N GLU A 58 -6.86 -0.60 10.81
CA GLU A 58 -5.94 -0.32 9.70
C GLU A 58 -4.64 -1.14 9.81
N GLU A 59 -4.06 -1.29 11.01
CA GLU A 59 -2.84 -2.09 11.22
C GLU A 59 -3.11 -3.60 11.09
N GLU A 60 -4.19 -4.12 11.68
CA GLU A 60 -4.58 -5.52 11.58
C GLU A 60 -4.90 -5.92 10.13
N GLU A 61 -5.62 -5.08 9.38
CA GLU A 61 -5.88 -5.32 7.97
C GLU A 61 -4.59 -5.29 7.15
N HIS A 62 -3.69 -4.32 7.39
CA HIS A 62 -2.42 -4.23 6.66
C HIS A 62 -1.52 -5.45 6.86
N ASP A 63 -1.52 -6.02 8.06
CA ASP A 63 -0.75 -7.20 8.42
C ASP A 63 -1.54 -8.51 8.27
N SER A 64 -2.78 -8.43 7.78
CA SER A 64 -3.64 -9.59 7.58
C SER A 64 -3.05 -10.56 6.55
N PRO A 65 -3.24 -11.89 6.73
CA PRO A 65 -2.84 -12.88 5.75
C PRO A 65 -3.43 -12.63 4.36
N THR A 66 -4.67 -12.10 4.32
CA THR A 66 -5.37 -11.71 3.09
C THR A 66 -4.61 -10.62 2.35
N VAL A 67 -4.29 -9.50 3.01
CA VAL A 67 -3.56 -8.40 2.37
C VAL A 67 -2.16 -8.82 1.93
N GLN A 68 -1.49 -9.68 2.70
CA GLN A 68 -0.19 -10.24 2.30
C GLN A 68 -0.29 -11.13 1.05
N ALA A 69 -1.32 -11.98 0.97
CA ALA A 69 -1.57 -12.79 -0.22
C ALA A 69 -1.87 -11.93 -1.46
N LEU A 70 -2.66 -10.87 -1.30
CA LEU A 70 -2.95 -9.91 -2.37
C LEU A 70 -1.68 -9.17 -2.85
N LYS A 71 -0.81 -8.73 -1.93
CA LYS A 71 0.48 -8.10 -2.26
C LYS A 71 1.40 -9.05 -3.03
N GLU A 72 1.42 -10.33 -2.67
CA GLU A 72 2.20 -11.34 -3.39
C GLU A 72 1.67 -11.53 -4.81
N ILE A 73 0.35 -11.67 -4.98
CA ILE A 73 -0.28 -11.79 -6.30
C ILE A 73 0.03 -10.55 -7.17
N GLU A 74 -0.11 -9.34 -6.61
CA GLU A 74 0.23 -8.09 -7.28
C GLU A 74 1.70 -8.09 -7.75
N TYR A 75 2.62 -8.48 -6.87
CA TYR A 75 4.03 -8.56 -7.19
C TYR A 75 4.30 -9.52 -8.36
N GLN A 76 3.68 -10.70 -8.34
CA GLN A 76 3.82 -11.70 -9.41
C GLN A 76 3.28 -11.18 -10.74
N LEU A 77 2.08 -10.60 -10.77
CA LEU A 77 1.49 -9.99 -11.97
C LEU A 77 2.39 -8.90 -12.54
N ARG A 78 2.93 -8.03 -11.68
CA ARG A 78 3.85 -6.95 -12.09
C ARG A 78 5.15 -7.50 -12.67
N ARG A 79 5.65 -8.62 -12.14
CA ARG A 79 6.86 -9.29 -12.66
C ARG A 79 6.60 -9.90 -14.04
N ILE A 80 5.49 -10.59 -14.21
CA ILE A 80 5.06 -11.16 -15.50
C ILE A 80 4.90 -10.04 -16.53
N GLY A 81 4.18 -8.97 -16.19
CA GLY A 81 3.99 -7.82 -17.07
C GLY A 81 5.29 -7.18 -17.53
N ARG A 82 6.29 -7.03 -16.63
CA ARG A 82 7.62 -6.53 -17.01
C ARG A 82 8.33 -7.45 -18.00
N ASN A 83 8.26 -8.76 -17.81
CA ASN A 83 8.90 -9.73 -18.70
C ASN A 83 8.25 -9.72 -20.09
N VAL A 84 6.91 -9.73 -20.15
CA VAL A 84 6.17 -9.66 -21.42
C VAL A 84 6.42 -8.34 -22.13
N ASN A 85 6.47 -7.22 -21.40
CA ASN A 85 6.80 -5.92 -21.99
C ASN A 85 8.22 -5.90 -22.58
N GLN A 86 9.17 -6.60 -21.94
CA GLN A 86 10.53 -6.75 -22.48
C GLN A 86 10.55 -7.56 -23.77
N ILE A 87 9.78 -8.65 -23.84
CA ILE A 87 9.60 -9.45 -25.06
C ILE A 87 9.05 -8.56 -26.19
N ALA A 88 7.98 -7.81 -25.91
CA ALA A 88 7.38 -6.91 -26.89
C ALA A 88 8.38 -5.85 -27.38
N HIS A 89 9.17 -5.25 -26.49
CA HIS A 89 10.20 -4.29 -26.88
C HIS A 89 11.30 -4.91 -27.74
N ASN A 90 11.78 -6.10 -27.39
CA ASN A 90 12.81 -6.80 -28.16
C ASN A 90 12.29 -7.18 -29.54
N ALA A 91 11.09 -7.76 -29.61
CA ALA A 91 10.47 -8.17 -30.86
C ALA A 91 10.25 -6.99 -31.82
N ASN A 92 9.80 -5.84 -31.28
CA ASN A 92 9.66 -4.62 -32.06
C ASN A 92 11.01 -4.05 -32.54
N ARG A 93 12.05 -4.10 -31.70
CA ARG A 93 13.40 -3.62 -32.05
C ARG A 93 14.01 -4.46 -33.16
N GLU A 94 13.84 -5.77 -33.09
CA GLU A 94 14.44 -6.74 -34.02
C GLU A 94 13.56 -7.01 -35.24
N MET A 95 12.33 -6.47 -35.25
CA MET A 95 11.29 -6.74 -36.25
C MET A 95 11.06 -8.25 -36.44
N ASN A 96 11.22 -9.02 -35.36
CA ASN A 96 11.13 -10.47 -35.36
C ASN A 96 10.74 -10.97 -33.96
N ALA A 97 9.93 -12.04 -33.88
CA ALA A 97 9.62 -12.72 -32.63
C ALA A 97 10.02 -14.19 -32.76
N THR A 98 10.71 -14.72 -31.75
CA THR A 98 11.14 -16.11 -31.75
C THR A 98 10.03 -17.03 -31.23
N ILE A 99 10.12 -18.33 -31.52
CA ILE A 99 9.23 -19.35 -30.94
C ILE A 99 9.34 -19.36 -29.40
N GLU A 100 10.52 -19.04 -28.85
CA GLU A 100 10.75 -18.94 -27.41
C GLU A 100 10.03 -17.72 -26.80
N ASP A 101 9.99 -16.59 -27.51
CA ASP A 101 9.22 -15.40 -27.11
C ASP A 101 7.71 -15.71 -27.08
N GLU A 102 7.20 -16.42 -28.09
CA GLU A 102 5.80 -16.86 -28.17
C GLU A 102 5.46 -17.83 -27.04
N ALA A 103 6.32 -18.82 -26.79
CA ALA A 103 6.15 -19.77 -25.70
C ALA A 103 6.18 -19.09 -24.32
N SER A 104 7.09 -18.13 -24.14
CA SER A 104 7.22 -17.35 -22.91
C SER A 104 6.01 -16.46 -22.65
N ALA A 105 5.50 -15.79 -23.70
CA ALA A 105 4.28 -14.99 -23.61
C ALA A 105 3.04 -15.87 -23.33
N SER A 106 2.93 -17.02 -23.99
CA SER A 106 1.85 -17.99 -23.76
C SER A 106 1.87 -18.53 -22.33
N TYR A 107 3.07 -18.83 -21.81
CA TYR A 107 3.24 -19.26 -20.43
C TYR A 107 2.89 -18.17 -19.42
N ALA A 108 3.26 -16.93 -19.70
CA ALA A 108 2.88 -15.76 -18.91
C ALA A 108 1.35 -15.60 -18.81
N VAL A 109 0.62 -15.78 -19.92
CA VAL A 109 -0.86 -15.73 -19.92
C VAL A 109 -1.45 -16.82 -19.02
N ARG A 110 -0.91 -18.04 -19.07
CA ARG A 110 -1.35 -19.12 -18.19
C ARG A 110 -1.10 -18.81 -16.72
N GLN A 111 0.11 -18.32 -16.38
CA GLN A 111 0.40 -17.92 -15.00
C GLN A 111 -0.51 -16.79 -14.51
N CYS A 112 -0.79 -15.78 -15.34
CA CYS A 112 -1.72 -14.73 -14.98
C CYS A 112 -3.11 -15.28 -14.67
N ARG A 113 -3.59 -16.26 -15.46
CA ARG A 113 -4.88 -16.91 -15.19
C ARG A 113 -4.88 -17.64 -13.85
N GLU A 114 -3.85 -18.42 -13.55
CA GLU A 114 -3.72 -19.11 -12.25
C GLU A 114 -3.67 -18.12 -11.07
N LEU A 115 -3.00 -16.97 -11.23
CA LEU A 115 -2.95 -15.92 -10.23
C LEU A 115 -4.30 -15.23 -10.02
N ILE A 116 -5.10 -15.06 -11.09
CA ILE A 116 -6.46 -14.51 -11.01
C ILE A 116 -7.40 -15.50 -10.32
N ASP A 117 -7.34 -16.79 -10.66
CA ASP A 117 -8.13 -17.81 -9.97
C ASP A 117 -7.76 -17.88 -8.46
N HIS A 118 -6.48 -17.69 -8.15
CA HIS A 118 -6.03 -17.58 -6.76
C HIS A 118 -6.53 -16.32 -6.06
N LEU A 119 -6.53 -15.17 -6.77
CA LEU A 119 -7.08 -13.90 -6.28
C LEU A 119 -8.55 -14.04 -5.89
N ASP A 120 -9.37 -14.62 -6.78
CA ASP A 120 -10.79 -14.85 -6.52
C ASP A 120 -10.98 -15.72 -5.26
N THR A 121 -10.18 -16.78 -5.12
CA THR A 121 -10.21 -17.65 -3.93
C THR A 121 -9.84 -16.90 -2.65
N VAL A 122 -8.84 -16.02 -2.68
CA VAL A 122 -8.42 -15.22 -1.51
C VAL A 122 -9.54 -14.25 -1.11
N ILE A 123 -10.16 -13.58 -2.08
CA ILE A 123 -11.25 -12.64 -1.85
C ILE A 123 -12.48 -13.36 -1.30
N GLU A 124 -12.90 -14.48 -1.89
CA GLU A 124 -14.06 -15.27 -1.44
C GLU A 124 -13.91 -15.77 0.01
N ARG A 125 -12.71 -16.16 0.41
CA ARG A 125 -12.43 -16.57 1.79
C ARG A 125 -12.53 -15.40 2.77
N SER A 126 -11.98 -14.24 2.38
CA SER A 126 -12.01 -13.04 3.23
C SER A 126 -13.41 -12.44 3.44
N GLY A 127 -14.36 -12.70 2.54
CA GLY A 127 -15.75 -12.25 2.69
C GLY A 127 -16.66 -13.21 3.46
N ASN A 128 -16.16 -14.39 3.85
CA ASN A 128 -16.89 -15.41 4.62
C ASN A 128 -16.44 -15.52 6.09
N ASP A 129 -15.44 -14.73 6.49
CA ASP A 129 -15.00 -14.53 7.88
C ASP A 129 -15.68 -13.28 8.49
#